data_AF-A0A8J8BHU1-F1
#
_entry.id   AF-A0A8J8BHU1-F1
#
_cell.length_a   1.000
_cell.length_b   1.000
_cell.length_c   1.000
_cell.angle_alpha   90.00
_cell.angle_beta   90.00
_cell.angle_gamma   90.00
#
_symmetry.space_group_name_H-M   'P 1'
#
loop_
_entity.id
_entity.type
_entity.pdbx_description
1 polymer ?
#
loop_
_entity_poly.entity_id
_entity_poly.type
_entity_poly.pdbx_seq_one_letter_code
_entity_poly.pdbx_strand_id
1 'polypeptide(L)'
;PPHIAQIICGHTNISTTMGYKAVYPTEAIDAHRAFIARRRATRPGEEYRTPTDQEWEAFLSHFERRKLSVGTCARAFNTPCIHEHACVRCSLLRPDPAQRQRLEEIHDNLQARVTNYGVSAL
;
A
#
# COMPACT_ATOMS: atom_id res chain seq x y z
N PRO A 1 -5.82 -31.70 17.93
CA PRO A 1 -5.68 -30.74 19.05
C PRO A 1 -4.26 -30.78 19.61
N PRO A 2 -3.68 -29.67 20.12
CA PRO A 2 -2.28 -29.64 20.58
C PRO A 2 -1.96 -30.74 21.61
N HIS A 3 -2.86 -31.00 22.57
CA HIS A 3 -2.68 -32.08 23.56
C HIS A 3 -2.61 -33.49 22.96
N ILE A 4 -3.29 -33.77 21.84
CA ILE A 4 -3.21 -35.07 21.15
C ILE A 4 -1.89 -35.18 20.38
N ALA A 5 -1.48 -34.10 19.69
CA ALA A 5 -0.21 -34.04 18.97
C ALA A 5 0.99 -34.16 19.94
N GLN A 6 0.88 -33.61 21.14
CA GLN A 6 1.89 -33.74 22.19
C GLN A 6 2.16 -35.20 22.54
N ILE A 7 1.09 -35.98 22.73
CA ILE A 7 1.19 -37.40 23.09
C ILE A 7 1.80 -38.20 21.94
N ILE A 8 1.33 -37.99 20.71
CA ILE A 8 1.83 -38.70 19.51
C ILE A 8 3.31 -38.40 19.25
N CYS A 9 3.72 -37.14 19.40
CA CYS A 9 5.10 -36.71 19.17
C CYS A 9 6.03 -36.90 20.39
N GLY A 10 5.53 -37.41 21.52
CA GLY A 10 6.32 -37.64 22.72
C GLY A 10 6.83 -36.37 23.40
N HIS A 11 6.17 -35.23 23.21
CA HIS A 11 6.61 -33.96 23.78
C HIS A 11 6.21 -33.83 25.26
N THR A 12 7.18 -33.50 26.12
CA THR A 12 6.94 -33.31 27.55
C THR A 12 6.23 -31.98 27.86
N ASN A 13 6.34 -31.00 26.96
CA ASN A 13 5.76 -29.67 27.12
C ASN A 13 4.72 -29.39 26.03
N ILE A 14 3.48 -29.06 26.43
CA ILE A 14 2.39 -28.74 25.49
C ILE A 14 2.73 -27.52 24.62
N SER A 15 3.51 -26.57 25.14
CA SER A 15 3.95 -25.37 24.42
C SER A 15 4.74 -25.71 23.15
N THR A 16 5.44 -26.85 23.11
CA THR A 16 6.13 -27.36 21.91
C THR A 16 5.14 -27.65 20.78
N THR A 17 3.92 -28.08 21.10
CA THR A 17 2.86 -28.38 20.11
C THR A 17 1.86 -27.24 19.90
N MET A 18 1.87 -26.23 20.76
CA MET A 18 1.04 -25.03 20.59
C MET A 18 1.43 -24.26 19.32
N GLY A 19 2.72 -24.28 18.94
CA GLY A 19 3.20 -23.71 17.68
C GLY A 19 2.71 -24.43 16.41
N TYR A 20 2.31 -25.71 16.51
CA TYR A 20 1.70 -26.44 15.39
C TYR A 20 0.28 -25.97 15.10
N LYS A 21 -0.39 -25.30 16.06
CA LYS A 21 -1.64 -24.59 15.83
C LYS A 21 -1.38 -23.21 15.20
N ALA A 22 -0.43 -23.12 14.25
CA ALA A 22 -0.37 -22.04 13.27
C ALA A 22 -1.28 -22.35 12.05
N VAL A 23 -2.40 -23.01 12.30
CA VAL A 23 -3.51 -23.13 11.34
C VAL A 23 -4.39 -21.94 11.65
N TYR A 24 -4.57 -21.01 10.71
CA TYR A 24 -5.58 -19.95 10.79
C TYR A 24 -6.90 -20.57 11.22
N PRO A 25 -7.29 -20.48 12.50
CA PRO A 25 -8.42 -21.24 12.95
C PRO A 25 -9.64 -20.58 12.33
N THR A 26 -10.51 -21.36 11.72
CA THR A 26 -11.80 -20.89 11.18
C THR A 26 -12.50 -19.97 12.18
N GLU A 27 -12.40 -20.28 13.47
CA GLU A 27 -12.83 -19.45 14.60
C GLU A 27 -12.28 -18.01 14.59
N ALA A 28 -10.99 -17.80 14.28
CA ALA A 28 -10.41 -16.45 14.19
C ALA A 28 -10.89 -15.69 12.95
N ILE A 29 -11.03 -16.39 11.82
CA ILE A 29 -11.60 -15.81 10.59
C ILE A 29 -13.04 -15.39 10.84
N ASP A 30 -13.83 -16.26 11.46
CA ASP A 30 -15.24 -16.02 11.75
C ASP A 30 -15.42 -14.95 12.81
N ALA A 31 -14.60 -14.93 13.86
CA ALA A 31 -14.58 -13.86 14.84
C ALA A 31 -14.26 -12.50 14.19
N HIS A 32 -13.28 -12.46 13.28
CA HIS A 32 -12.95 -11.25 12.54
C HIS A 32 -14.10 -10.81 11.61
N ARG A 33 -14.68 -11.74 10.83
CA ARG A 33 -15.84 -11.46 9.97
C ARG A 33 -17.03 -10.93 10.77
N ALA A 34 -17.33 -11.55 11.91
CA ALA A 34 -18.40 -11.14 12.81
C ALA A 34 -18.14 -9.75 13.41
N PHE A 35 -16.88 -9.45 13.76
CA PHE A 35 -16.47 -8.12 14.19
C PHE A 35 -16.71 -7.05 13.12
N ILE A 36 -16.29 -7.31 11.87
CA ILE A 36 -16.54 -6.39 10.75
C ILE A 36 -18.03 -6.23 10.50
N ALA A 37 -18.81 -7.31 10.49
CA ALA A 37 -20.26 -7.27 10.28
C ALA A 37 -20.98 -6.40 11.32
N ARG A 38 -20.65 -6.56 12.61
CA ARG A 38 -21.20 -5.71 13.69
C ARG A 38 -20.91 -4.23 13.48
N ARG A 39 -19.68 -3.88 13.07
CA ARG A 39 -19.31 -2.49 12.79
C ARG A 39 -20.06 -1.93 11.58
N ARG A 40 -20.27 -2.75 10.54
CA ARG A 40 -21.06 -2.34 9.38
C ARG A 40 -22.52 -2.08 9.74
N ALA A 41 -23.11 -2.91 10.60
CA ALA A 41 -24.49 -2.74 11.06
C ALA A 41 -24.72 -1.42 11.83
N THR A 42 -23.69 -0.87 12.48
CA THR A 42 -23.81 0.41 13.21
C THR A 42 -23.65 1.64 12.34
N ARG A 43 -23.24 1.52 11.08
CA ARG A 43 -23.08 2.68 10.20
C ARG A 43 -24.37 2.99 9.44
N PRO A 44 -24.64 4.27 9.14
CA PRO A 44 -25.75 4.65 8.26
C PRO A 44 -25.69 3.87 6.94
N GLY A 45 -26.82 3.30 6.52
CA GLY A 45 -26.89 2.46 5.31
C GLY A 45 -26.49 3.20 4.03
N GLU A 46 -26.64 4.53 4.00
CA GLU A 46 -26.26 5.39 2.88
C GLU A 46 -24.76 5.34 2.57
N GLU A 47 -23.91 5.09 3.57
CA GLU A 47 -22.45 4.92 3.38
C GLU A 47 -22.11 3.65 2.59
N TYR A 48 -23.00 2.65 2.54
CA TYR A 48 -22.81 1.40 1.80
C TYR A 48 -23.52 1.38 0.45
N ARG A 49 -23.96 2.53 -0.06
CA ARG A 49 -24.56 2.59 -1.40
C ARG A 49 -23.60 2.02 -2.44
N THR A 50 -24.16 1.34 -3.43
CA THR A 50 -23.39 0.92 -4.60
C THR A 50 -22.94 2.18 -5.36
N PRO A 51 -21.65 2.33 -5.67
CA PRO A 51 -21.18 3.41 -6.55
C PRO A 51 -21.87 3.33 -7.92
N THR A 52 -22.13 4.48 -8.54
CA THR A 52 -22.64 4.52 -9.92
C THR A 52 -21.54 4.14 -10.91
N ASP A 53 -21.91 3.77 -12.14
CA ASP A 53 -20.94 3.49 -13.20
C ASP A 53 -20.03 4.70 -13.48
N GLN A 54 -20.58 5.91 -13.44
CA GLN A 54 -19.82 7.15 -13.61
C GLN A 54 -18.79 7.36 -12.48
N GLU A 55 -19.16 7.03 -11.25
CA GLU A 55 -18.23 7.11 -10.10
C GLU A 55 -17.14 6.04 -10.20
N TRP A 56 -17.49 4.85 -10.69
CA TRP A 56 -16.53 3.80 -10.98
C TRP A 56 -15.54 4.21 -12.07
N GLU A 57 -16.03 4.77 -13.17
CA GLU A 57 -15.19 5.27 -14.26
C GLU A 57 -14.27 6.40 -13.77
N ALA A 58 -14.78 7.35 -12.98
CA ALA A 58 -13.97 8.40 -12.38
C ALA A 58 -12.88 7.83 -11.45
N PHE A 59 -13.21 6.82 -10.65
CA PHE A 59 -12.26 6.13 -9.78
C PHE A 59 -11.16 5.41 -10.56
N LEU A 60 -11.51 4.65 -11.60
CA LEU A 60 -10.53 3.92 -12.42
C LEU A 60 -9.65 4.88 -13.21
N SER A 61 -10.27 5.87 -13.86
CA SER A 61 -9.56 6.86 -14.67
C SER A 61 -8.60 7.70 -13.83
N HIS A 62 -8.85 7.88 -12.54
CA HIS A 62 -7.92 8.54 -11.62
C HIS A 62 -6.53 7.90 -11.60
N PHE A 63 -6.44 6.57 -11.63
CA PHE A 63 -5.15 5.87 -11.59
C PHE A 63 -4.46 5.88 -12.95
N GLU A 64 -5.25 5.83 -14.04
CA GLU A 64 -4.74 5.92 -15.42
C GLU A 64 -4.22 7.32 -15.75
N ARG A 65 -4.88 8.37 -15.25
CA ARG A 65 -4.52 9.78 -15.50
C ARG A 65 -3.29 10.26 -14.73
N ARG A 66 -2.77 9.47 -13.77
CA ARG A 66 -1.59 9.84 -12.98
C ARG A 66 -0.32 9.10 -13.39
N LYS A 67 -0.17 8.85 -14.70
CA LYS A 67 1.13 8.58 -15.32
C LYS A 67 1.97 9.86 -15.28
N LEU A 68 3.17 9.74 -14.75
CA LEU A 68 4.14 10.81 -14.60
C LEU A 68 5.29 10.61 -15.59
N SER A 69 6.13 11.61 -15.73
CA SER A 69 7.27 11.58 -16.66
C SER A 69 8.28 10.48 -16.36
N VAL A 70 8.39 10.04 -15.10
CA VAL A 70 9.39 9.05 -14.63
C VAL A 70 8.76 7.85 -13.88
N GLY A 71 7.44 7.71 -13.92
CA GLY A 71 6.76 6.63 -13.19
C GLY A 71 5.27 6.88 -12.97
N THR A 72 4.75 6.39 -11.85
CA THR A 72 3.32 6.46 -11.53
C THR A 72 3.09 7.06 -10.15
N CYS A 73 2.04 7.88 -10.00
CA CYS A 73 1.65 8.42 -8.70
C CYS A 73 0.84 7.38 -7.90
N ALA A 74 1.29 7.00 -6.70
CA ALA A 74 0.57 6.07 -5.83
C ALA A 74 -0.43 6.75 -4.88
N ARG A 75 -0.76 8.01 -5.14
CA ARG A 75 -1.61 8.82 -4.26
C ARG A 75 -3.08 8.35 -4.37
N ALA A 76 -3.76 8.29 -3.22
CA ALA A 76 -5.13 7.80 -3.12
C ALA A 76 -6.13 8.63 -3.95
N PHE A 77 -7.24 7.99 -4.34
CA PHE A 77 -8.35 8.64 -5.02
C PHE A 77 -8.82 9.89 -4.27
N ASN A 78 -9.16 10.94 -5.03
CA ASN A 78 -9.65 12.22 -4.52
C ASN A 78 -8.72 12.95 -3.52
N THR A 79 -7.41 12.68 -3.55
CA THR A 79 -6.44 13.48 -2.77
C THR A 79 -5.62 14.40 -3.70
N PRO A 80 -5.63 15.73 -3.47
CA PRO A 80 -4.95 16.71 -4.32
C PRO A 80 -3.44 16.58 -4.17
N CYS A 81 -2.64 16.97 -5.17
CA CYS A 81 -1.17 17.01 -5.11
C CYS A 81 -0.65 18.40 -5.47
N ILE A 82 0.09 19.04 -4.56
CA ILE A 82 0.71 20.35 -4.81
C ILE A 82 1.82 20.32 -5.86
N HIS A 83 2.34 19.13 -6.15
CA HIS A 83 3.47 18.96 -7.06
C HIS A 83 3.05 18.72 -8.51
N GLU A 84 1.76 18.69 -8.83
CA GLU A 84 1.22 18.41 -10.18
C GLU A 84 2.07 17.41 -10.98
N HIS A 85 2.86 17.89 -11.94
CA HIS A 85 3.76 17.13 -12.83
C HIS A 85 5.23 17.09 -12.37
N ALA A 86 5.63 17.85 -11.35
CA ALA A 86 6.98 17.92 -10.77
C ALA A 86 7.27 16.77 -9.79
N CYS A 87 6.94 15.55 -10.17
CA CYS A 87 6.80 14.44 -9.25
C CYS A 87 8.10 13.76 -8.78
N VAL A 88 9.27 14.08 -9.34
CA VAL A 88 10.57 13.47 -8.93
C VAL A 88 10.84 13.67 -7.43
N ARG A 89 10.34 14.75 -6.83
CA ARG A 89 10.49 15.05 -5.40
C ARG A 89 9.33 14.53 -4.52
N CYS A 90 8.32 13.90 -5.11
CA CYS A 90 7.13 13.46 -4.39
C CYS A 90 7.37 12.10 -3.72
N SER A 91 7.12 12.00 -2.41
CA SER A 91 7.24 10.75 -1.64
C SER A 91 6.29 9.63 -2.10
N LEU A 92 5.28 9.96 -2.90
CA LEU A 92 4.30 9.01 -3.45
C LEU A 92 4.60 8.60 -4.89
N LEU A 93 5.71 9.07 -5.47
CA LEU A 93 6.19 8.58 -6.77
C LEU A 93 6.64 7.13 -6.60
N ARG A 94 6.10 6.25 -7.44
CA ARG A 94 6.68 4.92 -7.70
C ARG A 94 7.47 5.01 -9.00
N PRO A 95 8.82 5.03 -8.94
CA PRO A 95 9.63 5.11 -10.14
C PRO A 95 9.37 3.91 -11.05
N ASP A 96 9.24 4.17 -12.35
CA ASP A 96 9.24 3.11 -13.36
C ASP A 96 10.70 2.68 -13.62
N PRO A 97 11.06 1.41 -13.40
CA PRO A 97 12.42 0.92 -13.69
C PRO A 97 12.89 1.20 -15.12
N ALA A 98 11.97 1.26 -16.10
CA ALA A 98 12.30 1.59 -17.49
C ALA A 98 12.74 3.05 -17.68
N GLN A 99 12.47 3.93 -16.70
CA GLN A 99 12.84 5.35 -16.74
C GLN A 99 14.18 5.64 -16.03
N ARG A 100 14.97 4.61 -15.69
CA ARG A 100 16.27 4.77 -14.99
C ARG A 100 17.19 5.77 -15.70
N GLN A 101 17.39 5.61 -17.01
CA GLN A 101 18.27 6.49 -17.78
C GLN A 101 17.87 7.97 -17.66
N ARG A 102 16.56 8.25 -17.70
CA ARG A 102 16.02 9.59 -17.54
C ARG A 102 16.29 10.16 -16.14
N LEU A 103 16.26 9.33 -15.10
CA LEU A 103 16.59 9.76 -13.74
C LEU A 103 18.08 10.10 -13.59
N GLU A 104 18.96 9.35 -14.26
CA GLU A 104 20.40 9.64 -14.32
C GLU A 104 20.66 10.97 -15.03
N GLU A 105 20.00 11.23 -16.17
CA GLU A 105 20.08 12.52 -16.87
C GLU A 105 19.63 13.69 -16.00
N ILE A 106 18.52 13.53 -15.27
CA ILE A 106 18.02 14.55 -14.33
C ILE A 106 19.02 14.77 -13.20
N HIS A 107 19.60 13.71 -12.64
CA HIS A 107 20.60 13.77 -11.58
C HIS A 107 21.83 14.58 -12.04
N ASP A 108 22.40 14.23 -13.19
CA ASP A 108 23.63 14.86 -13.69
C ASP A 108 23.39 16.33 -14.03
N ASN A 109 22.22 16.66 -14.60
CA ASN A 109 21.82 18.05 -14.84
C ASN A 109 21.73 18.86 -13.54
N LEU A 110 21.13 18.28 -12.49
CA LEU A 110 21.01 18.94 -11.20
C LEU A 110 22.39 19.17 -10.56
N GLN A 111 23.29 18.18 -10.61
CA GLN A 111 24.66 18.34 -10.12
C GLN A 111 25.41 19.44 -10.88
N ALA A 112 25.36 19.44 -12.21
CA ALA A 112 25.99 20.47 -13.03
C ALA A 112 25.48 21.87 -12.67
N ARG A 113 24.17 22.02 -12.40
CA ARG A 113 23.59 23.29 -11.97
C ARG A 113 24.08 23.72 -10.60
N VAL A 114 24.18 22.81 -9.62
CA VAL A 114 24.73 23.14 -8.29
C VAL A 114 26.17 23.66 -8.41
N THR A 115 26.99 23.00 -9.23
CA THR A 115 28.37 23.43 -9.50
C THR A 115 28.41 24.78 -10.23
N ASN A 116 27.56 24.97 -11.24
CA ASN A 116 27.54 26.18 -12.07
C ASN A 116 26.99 27.42 -11.34
N TYR A 117 26.04 27.25 -10.42
CA TYR A 117 25.48 28.35 -9.64
C TYR A 117 26.27 28.67 -8.37
N GLY A 118 27.40 28.01 -8.13
CA GLY A 118 28.30 28.35 -7.03
C GLY A 118 27.56 28.53 -5.72
N VAL A 119 26.76 27.55 -5.31
CA VAL A 119 26.33 27.49 -3.90
C VAL A 119 27.59 27.19 -3.11
N SER A 120 28.32 28.25 -2.76
CA SER A 120 29.36 28.21 -1.74
C SER A 120 28.69 27.69 -0.49
N ALA A 121 28.91 26.41 -0.19
CA ALA A 121 28.56 25.85 1.09
C ALA A 121 29.29 26.68 2.15
N LEU A 122 28.52 27.40 2.97
CA LEU A 122 28.93 27.77 4.31
C LEU A 122 28.84 26.53 5.21
#